data_AF-A0A257LKA9-F1
#
_entry.id   AF-A0A257LKA9-F1
#
_cell.length_a   1.000
_cell.length_b   1.000
_cell.length_c   1.000
_cell.angle_alpha   90.00
_cell.angle_beta   90.00
_cell.angle_gamma   90.00
#
_symmetry.space_group_name_H-M   'P 1'
#
loop_
_entity.id
_entity.type
_entity.pdbx_description
1 polymer ?
#
loop_
_entity_poly.entity_id
_entity_poly.type
_entity_poly.pdbx_seq_one_letter_code
_entity_poly.pdbx_strand_id
1 'polypeptide(L)' 'MRWIDRLAATILIDLKDGSAALGKGTFPARIVREISEIITHEPSLRGYLWIEKSNRWKFSDSIPEPIQQRIRNVLGSL' A
#
# COMPACT_ATOMS: atom_id res chain seq x y z
N MET A 1 -6.48 11.96 8.30
CA MET A 1 -5.13 12.37 8.77
C MET A 1 -4.42 13.23 7.72
N ARG A 2 -3.62 14.20 8.18
CA ARG A 2 -3.13 15.36 7.42
C ARG A 2 -1.81 15.06 6.69
N TRP A 3 -1.58 15.74 5.57
CA TRP A 3 -0.49 15.60 4.58
C TRP A 3 0.96 15.42 5.08
N ILE A 4 1.21 15.57 6.38
CA ILE A 4 2.55 15.51 6.99
C ILE A 4 3.07 14.05 7.04
N ASP A 5 2.20 13.06 7.25
CA ASP A 5 2.60 11.63 7.23
C ASP A 5 3.15 11.19 5.85
N ARG A 6 2.68 11.81 4.75
CA ARG A 6 3.18 11.53 3.39
C ARG A 6 4.63 11.98 3.16
N LEU A 7 5.10 12.99 3.89
CA LEU A 7 6.48 13.46 3.78
C LEU A 7 7.45 12.53 4.54
N ALA A 8 7.03 11.98 5.67
CA ALA A 8 7.80 11.02 6.48
C ALA A 8 7.85 9.61 5.87
N ALA A 9 6.95 9.29 4.96
CA ALA A 9 6.96 8.04 4.21
C ALA A 9 8.25 7.92 3.38
N THR A 10 9.00 6.84 3.60
CA THR A 10 10.14 6.44 2.78
C THR A 10 9.65 5.88 1.45
N ILE A 11 8.60 5.06 1.51
CA ILE A 11 7.95 4.44 0.35
C ILE A 11 6.46 4.76 0.40
N LEU A 12 5.90 5.10 -0.76
CA LEU A 12 4.47 5.33 -0.95
C LEU A 12 4.00 4.43 -2.11
N ILE A 13 2.93 3.68 -1.88
CA ILE A 13 2.27 2.84 -2.86
C ILE A 13 0.82 3.32 -2.95
N ASP A 14 0.46 3.87 -4.10
CA ASP A 14 -0.90 4.29 -4.41
C ASP A 14 -1.73 3.09 -4.85
N LEU A 15 -2.91 2.92 -4.27
CA LEU A 15 -3.88 1.87 -4.63
C LEU A 15 -5.07 2.57 -5.28
N LYS A 16 -5.26 2.34 -6.59
CA LYS A 16 -6.37 2.94 -7.32
C LYS A 16 -6.82 2.07 -8.48
N ASP A 17 -8.13 2.05 -8.71
CA ASP A 17 -8.74 1.47 -9.90
C ASP A 17 -8.27 0.03 -10.18
N GLY A 18 -8.14 -0.79 -9.11
CA GLY A 18 -7.68 -2.18 -9.20
C GLY A 18 -6.19 -2.37 -9.46
N SER A 19 -5.36 -1.35 -9.24
CA SER A 19 -3.91 -1.41 -9.47
C SER A 19 -3.11 -0.74 -8.35
N ALA A 20 -1.94 -1.29 -8.03
CA ALA A 20 -1.01 -0.69 -7.10
C ALA A 20 0.16 -0.08 -7.89
N ALA A 21 0.46 1.19 -7.63
CA ALA A 21 1.54 1.91 -8.27
C ALA A 21 2.48 2.49 -7.21
N LEU A 22 3.77 2.51 -7.50
CA LEU A 22 4.75 3.14 -6.61
C LEU A 22 4.70 4.65 -6.80
N GLY A 23 4.26 5.38 -5.77
CA GLY A 23 4.21 6.85 -5.77
C GLY A 23 5.50 7.50 -5.26
N LYS A 24 6.27 6.81 -4.40
CA LYS A 24 7.54 7.31 -3.84
C LYS A 24 8.45 6.17 -3.39
N GLY A 25 9.77 6.37 -3.49
CA GLY A 25 10.79 5.47 -2.97
C GLY A 25 11.13 4.33 -3.91
N THR A 26 11.82 3.32 -3.39
CA THR A 26 12.13 2.07 -4.11
C THR A 26 11.53 0.91 -3.34
N PHE A 27 10.77 0.06 -4.02
CA PHE A 27 10.15 -1.11 -3.42
C PHE A 27 10.19 -2.31 -4.38
N PRO A 28 10.25 -3.57 -3.88
CA PRO A 28 10.29 -4.73 -4.75
C PRO A 28 9.06 -4.79 -5.68
N ALA A 29 9.30 -4.77 -6.99
CA ALA A 29 8.24 -4.79 -7.99
C ALA A 29 7.34 -6.03 -7.89
N ARG A 30 7.90 -7.17 -7.46
CA ARG A 30 7.15 -8.40 -7.17
C ARG A 30 6.04 -8.15 -6.15
N ILE A 31 6.35 -7.47 -5.05
CA ILE A 31 5.39 -7.20 -3.98
C ILE A 31 4.31 -6.22 -4.46
N VAL A 32 4.69 -5.18 -5.20
CA VAL A 32 3.72 -4.23 -5.79
C VAL A 32 2.74 -4.96 -6.73
N ARG A 33 3.23 -5.95 -7.49
CA ARG A 33 2.39 -6.79 -8.34
C ARG A 33 1.46 -7.68 -7.53
N GLU A 34 1.95 -8.35 -6.49
CA GLU A 34 1.10 -9.18 -5.61
C GLU A 34 0.02 -8.34 -4.90
N ILE A 35 0.36 -7.13 -4.45
CA ILE A 35 -0.62 -6.18 -3.91
C ILE A 35 -1.63 -5.78 -4.99
N SER A 36 -1.20 -5.53 -6.23
CA SER A 36 -2.10 -5.23 -7.34
C SER A 36 -3.08 -6.38 -7.57
N GLU A 37 -2.61 -7.62 -7.62
CA GLU A 37 -3.46 -8.81 -7.80
C GLU A 37 -4.54 -8.93 -6.70
N ILE A 38 -4.22 -8.55 -5.46
CA ILE A 38 -5.21 -8.53 -4.37
C ILE A 38 -6.32 -7.49 -4.63
N ILE A 39 -5.97 -6.30 -5.10
CA ILE A 39 -6.92 -5.19 -5.28
C ILE A 39 -7.60 -5.18 -6.66
N THR A 40 -7.12 -5.97 -7.64
CA THR A 40 -7.79 -6.14 -8.95
C THR A 40 -9.25 -6.56 -8.80
N HIS A 41 -9.55 -7.34 -7.75
CA HIS A 41 -10.92 -7.79 -7.44
C HIS A 41 -11.80 -6.70 -6.80
N GLU A 42 -11.24 -5.53 -6.49
CA GLU A 42 -11.88 -4.42 -5.79
C GLU A 42 -11.61 -3.09 -6.54
N PRO A 43 -12.13 -2.92 -7.76
CA PRO A 43 -11.80 -1.78 -8.62
C PRO A 43 -12.25 -0.42 -8.07
N SER A 44 -13.19 -0.41 -7.11
CA SER A 44 -13.64 0.80 -6.41
C SER A 44 -12.71 1.22 -5.27
N LEU A 45 -11.74 0.39 -4.90
CA LEU A 45 -10.82 0.67 -3.81
C LEU A 45 -9.84 1.77 -4.19
N ARG A 46 -9.82 2.80 -3.36
CA ARG A 46 -8.89 3.93 -3.47
C ARG A 46 -8.23 4.17 -2.12
N GLY A 47 -6.91 4.22 -2.13
CA GLY A 47 -6.14 4.41 -0.91
C GLY A 47 -4.67 4.50 -1.20
N TYR A 48 -3.89 4.46 -0.13
CA TYR A 48 -2.45 4.49 -0.20
C TYR A 48 -1.90 3.66 0.97
N LEU A 49 -0.83 2.94 0.67
CA LEU A 49 0.02 2.25 1.62
C LEU A 49 1.31 3.06 1.71
N TRP A 50 1.75 3.40 2.91
CA TRP A 50 3.05 4.02 3.09
C TRP A 50 3.88 3.30 4.12
N ILE A 51 5.19 3.33 3.89
CA ILE A 51 6.18 2.68 4.74
C ILE A 51 7.09 3.77 5.30
N GLU A 52 7.12 3.85 6.62
CA GLU A 52 7.97 4.79 7.35
C GLU A 52 9.43 4.30 7.38
N LYS A 53 10.37 5.18 7.74
CA LYS A 53 11.79 4.82 7.94
C LYS A 53 12.01 3.71 8.98
N SER A 54 11.07 3.53 9.90
CA SER A 54 11.07 2.50 10.94
C SER A 54 10.57 1.12 10.43
N ASN A 55 10.39 0.94 9.12
CA ASN A 55 9.72 -0.22 8.51
C ASN A 55 8.28 -0.46 9.02
N ARG A 56 7.64 0.57 9.60
CA ARG A 56 6.22 0.52 9.93
C ARG A 56 5.39 0.79 8.68
N TRP A 57 4.43 -0.09 8.43
CA TRP A 57 3.47 0.04 7.34
C TRP A 57 2.18 0.65 7.85
N LYS A 58 1.63 1.62 7.11
CA LYS A 58 0.36 2.27 7.41
C LYS A 58 -0.52 2.29 6.17
N PHE A 59 -1.80 2.05 6.39
CA PHE A 59 -2.83 2.05 5.37
C PHE A 59 -3.68 3.30 5.48
N SER A 60 -4.20 3.78 4.36
CA SER A 60 -5.27 4.78 4.36
C SER A 60 -6.53 4.18 5.00
N ASP A 61 -7.28 5.00 5.75
CA ASP A 61 -8.56 4.62 6.38
C ASP A 61 -9.60 4.12 5.37
N SER A 62 -9.42 4.43 4.08
CA SER A 62 -10.27 3.99 2.97
C SER A 62 -10.08 2.52 2.56
N ILE A 63 -9.08 1.82 3.12
CA ILE A 63 -8.79 0.41 2.79
C ILE A 63 -9.48 -0.50 3.82
N PRO A 64 -10.42 -1.37 3.44
CA PRO A 64 -11.07 -2.32 4.34
C PRO A 64 -10.07 -3.23 5.07
N GLU A 65 -10.36 -3.53 6.34
CA GLU A 65 -9.51 -4.38 7.18
C GLU A 65 -9.16 -5.75 6.54
N PRO A 66 -10.08 -6.48 5.87
CA PRO A 66 -9.75 -7.74 5.22
C PRO A 66 -8.66 -7.58 4.15
N ILE A 67 -8.67 -6.46 3.42
CA ILE A 67 -7.68 -6.16 2.38
C ILE A 67 -6.36 -5.76 3.02
N GLN A 68 -6.41 -4.97 4.10
CA GLN A 68 -5.22 -4.65 4.88
C GLN A 68 -4.51 -5.93 5.38
N GLN A 69 -5.26 -6.91 5.90
CA GLN A 69 -4.67 -8.18 6.35
C GLN A 69 -4.02 -8.96 5.21
N ARG A 70 -4.67 -9.05 4.04
CA ARG A 70 -4.09 -9.72 2.85
C ARG A 70 -2.79 -9.05 2.41
N ILE A 71 -2.76 -7.72 2.37
CA ILE A 71 -1.55 -6.96 2.03
C ILE A 71 -0.46 -7.17 3.09
N ARG A 72 -0.81 -7.19 4.38
CA ARG A 72 0.15 -7.48 5.46
C ARG A 72 0.78 -8.87 5.33
N ASN A 73 0.02 -9.88 4.89
CA ASN A 73 0.58 -11.23 4.67
C ASN A 73 1.61 -11.23 3.54
N VAL A 74 1.35 -10.50 2.45
CA VAL A 74 2.32 -10.32 1.36
C VAL A 74 3.57 -9.60 1.88
N LEU A 75 3.39 -8.51 2.63
CA LEU A 75 4.50 -7.74 3.20
C LEU A 75 5.30 -8.52 4.24
N GLY A 76 4.67 -9.42 5.01
CA GLY A 76 5.33 -10.28 5.98
C GLY A 76 6.11 -11.45 5.37
N SER A 77 6.04 -11.64 4.04
CA SER A 77 6.83 -12.62 3.30
C SER A 77 8.20 -12.08 2.82
N LEU A 78 8.47 -10.78 3.05
CA LEU A 78 9.77 -10.13 2.88
C LEU A 78 10.71 -10.44 4.06
#